data_AF-A0A0S8FRQ1-F1
#
_entry.id   AF-A0A0S8FRQ1-F1
#
_cell.length_a   1.000
_cell.length_b   1.000
_cell.length_c   1.000
_cell.angle_alpha   90.00
_cell.angle_beta   90.00
_cell.angle_gamma   90.00
#
_symmetry.space_group_name_H-M   'P 1'
#
loop_
_entity.id
_entity.type
_entity.pdbx_description
1 polymer ?
#
loop_
_entity_poly.entity_id
_entity_poly.type
_entity_poly.pdbx_seq_one_letter_code
_entity_poly.pdbx_strand_id
1 'polypeptide(L)' 'SAATSEDAAPHWRAAAKVIANDRPYAFLWFFDDAVAVNRRVRDTRIDTYGLYQNLYQWTVKE' A
#
# COMPACT_ATOMS: atom_id res chain seq x y z
N SER A 1 18.72 18.25 5.02
CA SER A 1 17.56 17.79 4.22
C SER A 1 16.75 16.85 5.08
N ALA A 2 15.42 16.80 4.92
CA ALA A 2 14.64 15.71 5.51
C ALA A 2 15.07 14.40 4.82
N ALA A 3 15.17 13.31 5.58
CA ALA A 3 15.47 12.00 5.04
C ALA A 3 14.38 11.56 4.04
N THR A 4 14.78 10.94 2.94
CA THR A 4 13.86 10.49 1.88
C THR A 4 13.51 8.99 1.99
N SER A 5 12.57 8.54 1.17
CA SER A 5 12.29 7.10 0.98
C SER A 5 13.53 6.33 0.53
N GLU A 6 14.34 6.94 -0.33
CA GLU A 6 15.56 6.34 -0.89
C GLU A 6 16.62 6.16 0.21
N ASP A 7 16.73 7.12 1.13
CA ASP A 7 17.64 7.03 2.28
C ASP A 7 17.26 5.86 3.21
N ALA A 8 15.97 5.58 3.35
CA ALA A 8 15.45 4.50 4.19
C ALA A 8 15.53 3.10 3.54
N ALA A 9 15.55 3.02 2.21
CA ALA A 9 15.54 1.78 1.46
C ALA A 9 16.59 0.73 1.89
N PRO A 10 17.90 1.07 2.12
CA PRO A 10 18.88 0.08 2.56
C PRO A 10 18.54 -0.54 3.93
N HIS A 11 17.97 0.25 4.85
CA HIS A 11 17.58 -0.23 6.18
C HIS A 11 16.42 -1.23 6.10
N TRP A 12 15.41 -0.93 5.29
CA TRP A 12 14.29 -1.86 5.07
C TRP A 12 14.72 -3.18 4.41
N ARG A 13 15.65 -3.13 3.45
CA ARG A 13 16.21 -4.35 2.85
C ARG A 13 16.97 -5.20 3.87
N ALA A 14 17.74 -4.57 4.76
CA ALA A 14 18.45 -5.27 5.82
C ALA A 14 17.47 -5.98 6.78
N ALA A 15 16.41 -5.29 7.22
CA ALA A 15 15.37 -5.87 8.06
C ALA A 15 14.64 -7.04 7.37
N ALA A 16 14.25 -6.88 6.10
CA ALA A 16 13.61 -7.94 5.33
C ALA A 16 14.48 -9.20 5.22
N LYS A 17 15.81 -9.03 5.10
CA LYS A 17 16.76 -10.16 5.08
C LYS A 17 16.78 -10.93 6.41
N VAL A 18 16.73 -10.24 7.54
CA VAL A 18 16.64 -10.88 8.87
C VAL A 18 15.35 -11.69 8.97
N ILE A 19 14.20 -11.08 8.64
CA ILE A 19 12.89 -11.73 8.68
C ILE A 19 12.87 -12.98 7.79
N ALA A 20 13.39 -12.88 6.56
CA ALA A 20 13.42 -14.03 5.64
C ALA A 20 14.30 -15.18 6.15
N ASN A 21 15.41 -14.87 6.83
CA ASN A 21 16.31 -15.88 7.39
C ASN A 21 15.69 -16.60 8.60
N ASP A 22 15.03 -15.86 9.48
CA ASP A 22 14.41 -16.40 10.69
C ASP A 22 13.16 -17.24 10.37
N ARG A 23 12.58 -17.06 9.17
CA ARG A 23 11.36 -17.72 8.70
C ARG A 23 10.21 -17.71 9.72
N PRO A 24 9.91 -16.57 10.39
CA PRO A 24 8.87 -16.53 11.43
C PRO A 24 7.45 -16.62 10.82
N TYR A 25 7.32 -16.38 9.52
CA TYR A 25 6.07 -16.41 8.77
C TYR A 25 6.24 -17.19 7.46
N ALA A 26 5.15 -17.80 7.00
CA ALA A 26 5.03 -18.26 5.62
C ALA A 26 4.43 -17.13 4.78
N PHE A 27 5.25 -16.44 4.00
CA PHE A 27 4.79 -15.44 3.04
C PHE A 27 4.27 -16.15 1.78
N LEU A 28 2.96 -16.12 1.56
CA LEU A 28 2.33 -16.92 0.51
C LEU A 28 2.07 -16.12 -0.77
N TRP A 29 1.50 -14.92 -0.67
CA TRP A 29 1.24 -14.02 -1.80
C TRP A 29 1.08 -12.57 -1.32
N PHE A 30 1.17 -11.63 -2.28
CA PHE A 30 0.68 -10.27 -2.10
C PHE A 30 -0.79 -10.22 -2.51
N PHE A 31 -1.64 -9.57 -1.72
CA PHE A 31 -3.07 -9.51 -1.98
C PHE A 31 -3.35 -8.63 -3.20
N ASP A 32 -3.94 -9.23 -4.23
CA ASP A 32 -4.69 -8.51 -5.24
C ASP A 32 -6.15 -8.49 -4.81
N ASP A 33 -6.69 -7.30 -4.59
CA ASP A 33 -8.10 -7.14 -4.20
C ASP A 33 -8.92 -6.68 -5.41
N ALA A 34 -9.95 -7.45 -5.76
CA ALA A 34 -10.85 -7.11 -6.85
C ALA A 34 -11.89 -6.11 -6.33
N VAL A 35 -11.66 -4.84 -6.61
CA VAL A 35 -12.50 -3.74 -6.11
C VAL A 35 -13.50 -3.28 -7.16
N ALA A 36 -14.72 -2.97 -6.72
CA ALA A 36 -15.73 -2.35 -7.55
C ALA A 36 -16.11 -0.98 -6.98
N VAL A 37 -15.95 0.08 -7.78
CA VAL A 37 -16.34 1.44 -7.41
C VAL A 37 -17.65 1.78 -8.11
N ASN A 38 -18.64 2.25 -7.36
CA ASN A 38 -19.89 2.72 -7.95
C ASN A 38 -19.58 3.86 -8.94
N ARG A 39 -20.15 3.82 -10.15
CA ARG A 39 -19.89 4.79 -11.22
C ARG A 39 -20.19 6.25 -10.84
N ARG A 40 -20.98 6.50 -9.79
CA ARG A 40 -21.25 7.85 -9.28
C ARG A 40 -20.12 8.40 -8.40
N VAL A 41 -19.33 7.53 -7.78
CA VAL A 41 -18.20 7.93 -6.94
C VAL A 41 -17.02 8.28 -7.84
N ARG A 42 -16.41 9.44 -7.59
CA ARG A 42 -15.26 9.96 -8.34
C ARG A 42 -14.08 10.18 -7.42
N ASP A 43 -12.92 10.38 -8.06
CA ASP A 43 -11.66 10.77 -7.41
C ASP A 43 -11.12 9.73 -6.42
N THR A 44 -11.51 8.46 -6.58
CA THR A 44 -10.99 7.35 -5.78
C THR A 44 -9.54 7.05 -6.15
N ARG A 45 -8.65 7.00 -5.17
CA ARG A 45 -7.34 6.37 -5.31
C ARG A 45 -7.36 5.03 -4.57
N ILE A 46 -7.31 3.94 -5.32
CA ILE A 46 -7.23 2.59 -4.75
C ILE A 46 -5.96 1.95 -5.27
N ASP A 47 -5.04 1.65 -4.37
CA ASP A 47 -3.77 0.99 -4.66
C ASP A 47 -3.34 0.13 -3.46
N THR A 48 -2.12 -0.39 -3.48
CA THR A 48 -1.57 -1.26 -2.43
C THR A 48 -1.57 -0.66 -1.02
N TYR A 49 -1.66 0.67 -0.88
CA TYR A 49 -1.76 1.34 0.43
C TYR A 49 -3.18 1.32 1.01
N GLY A 50 -4.18 0.85 0.26
CA GLY A 50 -5.51 0.54 0.78
C GLY A 50 -6.67 1.15 -0.02
N LEU A 51 -7.88 0.69 0.31
CA LEU A 51 -9.13 1.01 -0.37
C LEU A 51 -9.66 2.43 -0.14
N TYR A 52 -9.35 3.02 1.01
CA TYR A 52 -9.91 4.30 1.46
C TYR A 52 -8.87 5.41 1.48
N GLN A 53 -7.86 5.32 0.62
CA GLN A 53 -6.97 6.46 0.44
C GLN A 53 -7.76 7.66 -0.06
N ASN A 54 -7.21 8.85 0.19
CA ASN A 54 -7.73 10.13 -0.25
C ASN A 54 -9.24 10.34 -0.07
N LEU A 55 -9.86 9.69 0.93
CA LEU A 55 -11.32 9.67 1.10
C LEU A 55 -11.95 11.08 1.16
N TYR A 56 -11.24 12.05 1.71
CA TYR A 56 -11.65 13.45 1.78
C TYR A 56 -11.82 14.14 0.40
N GLN A 57 -11.29 13.54 -0.66
CA GLN A 57 -11.41 14.01 -2.04
C GLN A 57 -12.56 13.34 -2.79
N TRP A 58 -13.15 12.28 -2.24
CA TRP A 58 -14.16 11.52 -2.96
C TRP A 58 -15.43 12.34 -3.10
N THR A 59 -16.00 12.34 -4.30
CA THR A 59 -17.24 13.05 -4.60
C THR A 59 -18.28 12.11 -5.19
N VAL A 60 -19.55 12.43 -4.99
CA VAL A 60 -20.67 11.73 -5.61
C VAL A 60 -21.24 12.63 -6.69
N LYS A 61 -21.22 12.17 -7.94
CA LYS A 61 -21.90 12.88 -9.03
C LYS A 61 -23.41 12.83 -8.80
N GLU A 62 -24.04 14.01 -8.80
CA GLU A 62 -25.51 14.16 -8.77
C GLU A 62 -26.16 13.29 -9.85
#